data_AF-A0A918Q5U3-F1
#
_entry.id   AF-A0A918Q5U3-F1
#
_cell.length_a   1.000
_cell.length_b   1.000
_cell.length_c   1.000
_cell.angle_alpha   90.00
_cell.angle_beta   90.00
_cell.angle_gamma   90.00
#
_symmetry.space_group_name_H-M   'P 1'
#
loop_
_entity.id
_entity.type
_entity.pdbx_description
1 polymer ?
#
loop_
_entity_poly.entity_id
_entity_poly.type
_entity_poly.pdbx_seq_one_letter_code
_entity_poly.pdbx_strand_id
1 'polypeptide(L)'
;MKTNIGAFDPEAKAVEVEFSHNGVTHIRPVNACLTDKGKYDAKATTARVAEVANGVQAKIEAGVITNPLPNPVSDTPSEPA
;
A
#
# COMPACT_ATOMS: atom_id res chain seq x y z
N MET A 1 -8.82 7.33 -6.20
CA MET A 1 -8.16 6.31 -5.37
C MET A 1 -9.18 5.37 -4.73
N LYS A 2 -8.94 4.06 -4.67
CA LYS A 2 -9.68 3.13 -3.78
C LYS A 2 -8.76 2.72 -2.64
N THR A 3 -9.25 2.77 -1.40
CA THR A 3 -8.48 2.40 -0.20
C THR A 3 -9.28 1.42 0.64
N ASN A 4 -8.69 0.28 0.98
CA ASN A 4 -9.24 -0.68 1.93
C ASN A 4 -8.38 -0.69 3.19
N ILE A 5 -8.96 -0.29 4.32
CA ILE A 5 -8.26 -0.26 5.62
C ILE A 5 -8.58 -1.57 6.33
N GLY A 6 -7.55 -2.36 6.59
CA GLY A 6 -7.61 -3.61 7.33
C GLY A 6 -7.69 -3.41 8.85
N ALA A 7 -7.43 -4.49 9.59
CA ALA A 7 -7.43 -4.47 11.05
C ALA A 7 -6.26 -3.65 11.61
N PHE A 8 -6.49 -3.01 12.76
CA PHE A 8 -5.44 -2.36 13.52
C PHE A 8 -4.60 -3.42 14.23
N ASP A 9 -3.29 -3.39 13.96
CA ASP A 9 -2.29 -4.18 14.63
C ASP A 9 -1.71 -3.40 15.83
N PRO A 10 -2.01 -3.80 17.07
CA PRO A 10 -1.55 -3.08 18.26
C PRO A 10 -0.06 -3.26 18.55
N GLU A 11 0.57 -4.32 18.04
CA GLU A 11 2.00 -4.61 18.24
C GLU A 11 2.85 -3.72 17.34
N ALA A 12 2.50 -3.64 16.06
CA ALA A 12 3.13 -2.78 15.07
C ALA A 12 2.64 -1.32 15.14
N LYS A 13 1.55 -1.05 15.88
CA LYS A 13 0.85 0.25 15.92
C LYS A 13 0.51 0.76 14.52
N ALA A 14 0.08 -0.15 13.65
CA ALA A 14 -0.17 0.13 12.24
C ALA A 14 -1.49 -0.51 11.80
N VAL A 15 -2.08 0.04 10.74
CA VAL A 15 -3.19 -0.58 10.00
C VAL A 15 -2.66 -1.01 8.65
N GLU A 16 -2.93 -2.24 8.24
CA GLU A 16 -2.66 -2.65 6.87
C GLU A 16 -3.64 -1.94 5.93
N VAL A 17 -3.13 -1.30 4.88
CA VAL A 17 -3.99 -0.60 3.93
C VAL A 17 -3.64 -1.02 2.51
N GLU A 18 -4.66 -1.44 1.78
CA GLU A 18 -4.60 -1.70 0.36
C GLU A 18 -5.03 -0.45 -0.42
N PHE A 19 -4.16 -0.01 -1.32
CA PHE A 19 -4.33 1.14 -2.18
C PHE A 19 -4.46 0.67 -3.62
N SER A 20 -5.60 0.92 -4.27
CA SER A 20 -5.81 0.56 -5.68
C SER A 20 -6.09 1.78 -6.55
N HIS A 21 -5.34 1.92 -7.64
CA HIS A 21 -5.52 3.01 -8.60
C HIS A 21 -4.97 2.65 -9.99
N ASN A 22 -5.69 2.99 -11.06
CA ASN A 22 -5.28 2.70 -12.45
C ASN A 22 -4.84 1.25 -12.70
N GLY A 23 -5.49 0.27 -12.05
CA GLY A 23 -5.14 -1.15 -12.17
C GLY A 23 -3.89 -1.58 -11.39
N VAL A 24 -3.24 -0.66 -10.66
CA VAL A 24 -2.15 -0.96 -9.73
C VAL A 24 -2.72 -1.13 -8.32
N THR A 25 -2.35 -2.23 -7.66
CA THR A 25 -2.66 -2.48 -6.25
C THR A 25 -1.38 -2.45 -5.44
N HIS A 26 -1.38 -1.67 -4.35
CA HIS A 26 -0.25 -1.50 -3.47
C HIS A 26 -0.70 -1.66 -2.01
N ILE A 27 -0.19 -2.67 -1.33
CA ILE A 27 -0.49 -2.94 0.08
C ILE A 27 0.67 -2.41 0.90
N ARG A 28 0.37 -1.62 1.95
CA ARG A 28 1.39 -1.14 2.88
C ARG A 28 0.82 -0.89 4.28
N PRO A 29 1.60 -1.13 5.33
CA PRO A 29 1.24 -0.71 6.68
C PRO A 29 1.30 0.82 6.78
N VAL A 30 0.27 1.41 7.38
CA VAL A 30 0.20 2.84 7.71
C VAL A 30 0.17 2.97 9.22
N ASN A 31 1.05 3.80 9.78
CA ASN A 31 1.08 4.05 11.21
C ASN A 31 -0.28 4.56 11.68
N ALA A 32 -0.85 3.86 12.66
CA ALA A 32 -2.11 4.25 13.26
C ALA A 32 -1.92 5.46 14.16
N CYS A 33 -2.90 6.35 14.18
CA CYS A 33 -2.95 7.42 15.16
C CYS A 33 -3.56 6.87 16.46
N LEU A 34 -2.87 7.12 17.56
CA LEU A 34 -3.33 6.79 18.89
C LEU A 34 -3.76 8.08 19.61
N THR A 35 -4.84 8.01 20.37
CA THR A 35 -5.26 9.05 21.32
C THR A 35 -4.22 9.23 22.43
N ASP A 36 -4.33 10.30 23.22
CA ASP A 36 -3.48 10.57 24.39
C ASP A 36 -3.48 9.44 25.43
N LYS A 37 -4.52 8.58 25.40
CA LYS A 37 -4.65 7.39 26.25
C LYS A 37 -4.06 6.12 25.61
N GLY A 38 -3.38 6.24 24.48
CA GLY A 38 -2.83 5.13 23.71
C GLY A 38 -3.86 4.27 22.98
N LYS A 39 -5.15 4.67 22.96
CA LYS A 39 -6.21 3.95 22.26
C LYS A 39 -6.21 4.31 20.77
N TYR A 40 -6.51 3.34 19.92
CA TYR A 40 -6.67 3.53 18.48
C TYR A 40 -7.70 4.64 18.16
N ASP A 41 -7.27 5.65 17.41
CA ASP A 41 -8.13 6.71 16.90
C ASP A 41 -8.43 6.46 15.42
N ALA A 42 -9.62 5.93 15.15
CA ALA A 42 -10.04 5.62 13.78
C ALA A 42 -10.15 6.87 12.90
N LYS A 43 -10.55 8.02 13.46
CA LYS A 43 -10.78 9.25 12.69
C LYS A 43 -9.44 9.86 12.26
N ALA A 44 -8.50 9.98 13.18
CA ALA A 44 -7.16 10.47 12.92
C ALA A 44 -6.38 9.49 12.01
N THR A 45 -6.54 8.18 12.23
CA THR A 45 -5.95 7.17 11.34
C THR A 45 -6.51 7.28 9.93
N THR A 46 -7.82 7.49 9.77
CA THR A 46 -8.43 7.67 8.44
C THR A 46 -7.87 8.91 7.73
N ALA A 47 -7.69 10.02 8.44
CA ALA A 47 -7.04 11.21 7.87
C ALA A 47 -5.60 10.92 7.44
N ARG A 48 -4.84 10.18 8.27
CA ARG A 48 -3.48 9.76 7.94
C ARG A 48 -3.44 8.83 6.72
N VAL A 49 -4.39 7.91 6.61
CA VAL A 49 -4.52 7.02 5.46
C VAL A 49 -4.87 7.82 4.21
N ALA A 50 -5.73 8.83 4.28
CA ALA A 50 -6.08 9.67 3.13
C ALA A 50 -4.86 10.47 2.61
N GLU A 51 -4.06 11.04 3.50
CA GLU A 51 -2.78 11.69 3.16
C GLU A 51 -1.84 10.73 2.43
N VAL A 52 -1.69 9.51 2.98
CA VAL A 52 -0.90 8.46 2.34
C VAL A 52 -1.49 8.06 0.99
N ALA A 53 -2.81 7.97 0.88
CA ALA A 53 -3.52 7.62 -0.35
C ALA A 53 -3.22 8.62 -1.46
N ASN A 54 -3.22 9.93 -1.17
CA ASN A 54 -2.85 10.97 -2.12
C ASN A 54 -1.41 10.81 -2.60
N GLY A 55 -0.47 10.56 -1.68
CA GLY A 55 0.92 10.32 -2.03
C GLY A 55 1.14 9.05 -2.86
N VAL A 56 0.40 7.98 -2.57
CA VAL A 56 0.43 6.74 -3.37
C VAL A 56 -0.20 6.98 -4.74
N GLN A 57 -1.32 7.69 -4.81
CA GLN A 57 -1.98 8.02 -6.07
C GLN A 57 -1.02 8.79 -6.99
N ALA A 58 -0.42 9.87 -6.48
CA ALA A 58 0.55 10.66 -7.24
C ALA A 58 1.74 9.83 -7.73
N LYS A 59 2.22 8.87 -6.91
CA LYS A 59 3.30 7.96 -7.30
C LYS A 59 2.89 6.94 -8.35
N ILE A 60 1.65 6.45 -8.33
CA ILE A 60 1.10 5.57 -9.37
C ILE A 60 0.96 6.36 -10.67
N GLU A 61 0.41 7.58 -10.62
CA GLU A 61 0.26 8.47 -11.78
C GLU A 61 1.62 8.87 -12.38
N ALA A 62 2.64 9.04 -11.53
CA ALA A 62 4.02 9.28 -11.96
C ALA A 62 4.77 8.02 -12.44
N GLY A 63 4.16 6.82 -12.38
CA GLY A 63 4.79 5.56 -12.77
C GLY A 63 5.87 5.05 -11.80
N VAL A 64 5.96 5.61 -10.60
CA VAL A 64 6.91 5.18 -9.54
C VAL A 64 6.41 3.93 -8.83
N ILE A 65 5.10 3.84 -8.59
CA ILE A 65 4.45 2.64 -8.08
C ILE A 65 3.73 2.00 -9.25
N THR A 66 4.32 0.93 -9.77
CA THR A 66 3.68 0.06 -10.75
C THR A 66 3.48 -1.31 -10.14
N ASN A 67 2.50 -2.06 -10.64
CA ASN A 67 2.46 -3.48 -10.35
C ASN A 67 3.77 -4.10 -10.89
N PRO A 68 4.39 -5.08 -10.21
CA PRO A 68 5.49 -5.82 -10.82
C PRO A 68 5.02 -6.30 -12.20
N LEU A 69 5.80 -5.95 -13.23
CA LEU A 69 5.69 -6.60 -14.53
C LEU A 69 5.82 -8.10 -14.25
N PRO A 70 4.96 -8.97 -14.82
CA PRO A 70 5.19 -10.40 -14.72
C PRO A 70 6.63 -10.64 -15.16
N ASN A 71 7.43 -11.25 -14.28
CA ASN A 71 8.84 -11.49 -14.55
C ASN A 71 8.97 -12.00 -15.98
N PRO A 72 9.82 -11.41 -16.85
CA PRO A 72 10.09 -12.06 -18.11
C PRO A 72 10.62 -13.43 -17.75
N VAL A 73 9.85 -14.47 -18.06
CA VAL A 73 10.36 -15.84 -18.07
C VAL A 73 11.68 -15.74 -18.81
N SER A 74 12.78 -16.08 -18.12
CA SER A 74 14.07 -16.17 -18.78
C SER A 74 13.95 -17.31 -19.77
N ASP A 75 13.52 -16.97 -20.99
CA ASP A 75 13.72 -17.78 -22.18
C ASP A 75 15.24 -17.95 -22.28
N THR A 76 15.71 -19.01 -21.66
CA THR A 76 17.07 -19.49 -21.90
C THR A 76 16.90 -20.30 -23.17
N PRO A 77 17.38 -19.83 -24.34
CA PRO A 77 17.37 -20.68 -25.51
C PRO A 77 18.26 -21.87 -25.20
N SER A 78 17.66 -23.05 -25.05
CA SER A 78 18.40 -24.31 -25.02
C SER A 78 19.13 -24.44 -26.35
N GLU A 79 20.43 -24.16 -26.31
CA GLU A 79 21.36 -24.36 -27.42
C GLU A 79 21.33 -25.85 -27.83
N PRO A 80 21.00 -26.20 -29.08
CA PRO A 80 21.03 -27.58 -29.52
C PRO A 80 22.48 -28.03 -29.70
N ALA A 81 22.86 -29.10 -29.00
CA ALA A 81 24.10 -29.85 -29.18
C ALA A 81 24.04 -30.79 -30.40
#